data_AF-A0A1F5Z863-F1
#
_entry.id   AF-A0A1F5Z863-F1
#
_cell.length_a   1.000
_cell.length_b   1.000
_cell.length_c   1.000
_cell.angle_alpha   90.00
_cell.angle_beta   90.00
_cell.angle_gamma   90.00
#
_symmetry.space_group_name_H-M   'P 1'
#
loop_
_entity.id
_entity.type
_entity.pdbx_description
1 polymer ?
#
loop_
_entity_poly.entity_id
_entity_poly.type
_entity_poly.pdbx_seq_one_letter_code
_entity_poly.pdbx_strand_id
1 'polypeptide(L)'
;MKNNKYKLYFDTSNRQSVKIKLFLNGDLVAEKSQLHLLTSQILLILIEKVLRNNGLTVRQISEIEFNPGPGSYTGLKIGAAVGNTLGWLLNIPVNGKKKTIALPVYQ
;
A
#
# COMPACT_ATOMS: atom_id res chain seq x y z
N MET A 1 -14.88 1.33 -23.10
CA MET A 1 -14.89 1.75 -21.68
C MET A 1 -13.44 1.89 -21.25
N LYS A 2 -12.99 3.06 -20.75
CA LYS A 2 -11.62 3.19 -20.23
C LYS A 2 -11.52 2.35 -18.95
N ASN A 3 -10.71 1.29 -18.95
CA ASN A 3 -10.45 0.54 -17.73
C ASN A 3 -9.55 1.38 -16.82
N ASN A 4 -10.14 2.06 -15.84
CA ASN A 4 -9.38 2.78 -14.81
C ASN A 4 -8.58 1.77 -13.98
N LYS A 5 -7.25 1.89 -14.03
CA LYS A 5 -6.33 1.07 -13.23
C LYS A 5 -5.86 1.89 -12.04
N TYR A 6 -6.41 1.58 -10.87
CA TYR A 6 -5.95 2.19 -9.62
C TYR A 6 -4.83 1.36 -8.98
N LYS A 7 -3.71 2.00 -8.68
CA LYS A 7 -2.61 1.39 -7.94
C LYS A 7 -2.45 2.08 -6.59
N LEU A 8 -2.45 1.28 -5.52
CA LEU A 8 -2.24 1.76 -4.15
C LEU A 8 -0.79 1.48 -3.76
N TYR A 9 -0.03 2.54 -3.49
CA TYR A 9 1.32 2.46 -2.96
C TYR A 9 1.36 2.83 -1.48
N PHE A 10 2.17 2.15 -0.67
CA PHE A 10 2.50 2.63 0.68
C PHE A 10 3.95 2.36 1.09
N ASP A 11 4.49 3.26 1.90
CA ASP A 11 5.84 3.18 2.46
C ASP A 11 5.78 3.18 3.98
N THR A 12 6.27 2.09 4.56
CA THR A 12 6.37 1.86 6.00
C THR A 12 7.82 1.57 6.44
N SER A 13 8.80 1.89 5.60
CA SER A 13 10.23 1.69 5.88
C SER A 13 10.73 2.49 7.08
N ASN A 14 10.04 3.56 7.47
CA ASN A 14 10.37 4.39 8.63
C ASN A 14 9.43 4.10 9.82
N ARG A 15 9.99 3.95 11.03
CA ARG A 15 9.24 3.66 12.28
C ARG A 15 8.26 4.76 12.69
N GLN A 16 8.47 5.99 12.22
CA GLN A 16 7.75 7.18 12.66
C GLN A 16 6.90 7.78 11.54
N SER A 17 6.87 7.19 10.35
CA SER A 17 6.09 7.75 9.25
C SER A 17 5.49 6.68 8.35
N VAL A 18 4.23 6.90 7.96
CA VAL A 18 3.59 6.17 6.86
C VAL A 18 3.37 7.14 5.71
N LYS A 19 3.64 6.70 4.48
CA LYS A 19 3.22 7.39 3.27
C LYS A 19 2.31 6.49 2.46
N ILE A 20 1.25 7.04 1.88
CA ILE A 20 0.34 6.34 0.97
C ILE A 20 0.16 7.20 -0.27
N LYS A 21 0.22 6.57 -1.43
CA LYS A 21 -0.03 7.19 -2.73
C LYS A 21 -1.06 6.37 -3.50
N LEU A 22 -1.95 7.06 -4.19
CA LEU A 22 -2.92 6.46 -5.09
C LEU A 22 -2.62 6.96 -6.50
N PHE A 23 -2.47 6.02 -7.42
CA PHE A 23 -2.25 6.30 -8.83
C PHE A 23 -3.46 5.86 -9.65
N LEU A 24 -3.82 6.64 -10.67
CA LEU A 24 -4.80 6.29 -11.69
C LEU A 24 -4.08 6.24 -13.03
N ASN A 25 -4.02 5.07 -13.67
CA ASN A 25 -3.39 4.89 -14.98
C ASN A 25 -1.92 5.36 -15.05
N GLY A 26 -1.23 5.39 -13.91
CA GLY A 26 0.15 5.86 -13.78
C GLY A 26 0.29 7.26 -13.19
N ASP A 27 -0.76 8.07 -13.23
CA ASP A 27 -0.75 9.43 -12.69
C ASP A 27 -1.06 9.45 -11.20
N LEU A 28 -0.30 10.21 -10.42
CA LEU A 28 -0.55 10.38 -8.98
C LEU A 28 -1.82 11.23 -8.79
N VAL A 29 -2.83 10.66 -8.14
CA VAL A 29 -4.13 11.35 -7.90
C VAL A 29 -4.38 11.67 -6.44
N ALA A 30 -3.73 10.99 -5.50
CA ALA A 30 -3.78 11.34 -4.09
C ALA A 30 -2.53 10.88 -3.34
N GLU A 31 -2.15 11.64 -2.33
CA GLU A 31 -1.09 11.28 -1.39
C GLU A 31 -1.52 11.64 0.04
N LYS A 32 -1.14 10.79 1.00
CA LYS A 32 -1.22 11.10 2.42
C LYS A 32 0.06 10.63 3.11
N SER A 33 0.55 11.44 4.03
CA SER A 33 1.62 11.07 4.95
C SER A 33 1.20 11.41 6.37
N GLN A 34 1.60 10.58 7.33
CA GLN A 34 1.40 10.87 8.74
C GLN A 34 2.66 10.54 9.53
N LEU A 35 3.04 11.46 10.41
CA LEU A 35 4.08 11.24 11.42
C LEU A 35 3.42 10.64 12.66
N HIS A 36 3.73 9.38 12.94
CA HIS A 36 3.30 8.69 14.15
C HIS A 36 4.10 7.39 14.33
N LEU A 37 4.13 6.86 15.56
CA LEU A 37 4.63 5.51 15.81
C LEU A 37 3.85 4.52 14.93
N LEU A 38 4.58 3.80 14.07
CA LEU A 38 3.99 2.94 13.08
C LEU A 38 3.29 1.73 13.70
N THR A 39 2.02 1.53 13.34
CA THR A 39 1.25 0.31 13.63
C THR A 39 0.47 -0.11 12.39
N SER A 40 0.07 -1.38 12.33
CA SER A 40 -0.80 -1.88 11.24
C SER A 40 -2.14 -1.16 11.18
N GLN A 41 -2.69 -0.75 12.33
CA GLN A 41 -3.95 -0.02 12.42
C GLN A 41 -3.86 1.34 11.71
N ILE A 42 -2.77 2.09 11.94
CA ILE A 42 -2.57 3.41 11.31
C ILE A 42 -2.47 3.28 9.79
N LEU A 43 -1.73 2.27 9.29
CA LEU A 43 -1.64 2.01 7.86
C LEU A 43 -3.02 1.76 7.26
N LEU A 44 -3.82 0.87 7.85
CA LEU A 44 -5.16 0.55 7.36
C LEU A 44 -6.12 1.75 7.41
N ILE A 45 -6.08 2.55 8.48
CA ILE A 45 -6.86 3.79 8.61
C ILE A 45 -6.49 4.78 7.49
N LEU A 46 -5.20 4.93 7.18
CA LEU A 46 -4.75 5.82 6.12
C LEU A 46 -5.17 5.31 4.74
N ILE A 47 -5.10 4.00 4.49
CA ILE A 47 -5.60 3.40 3.25
C ILE A 47 -7.08 3.72 3.09
N GLU A 48 -7.90 3.43 4.10
CA GLU A 48 -9.34 3.69 4.07
C GLU A 48 -9.62 5.18 3.78
N LYS A 49 -8.93 6.10 4.48
CA LYS A 49 -9.08 7.54 4.27
C LYS A 49 -8.71 7.96 2.84
N VAL A 50 -7.61 7.46 2.27
CA VAL A 50 -7.23 7.79 0.89
C VAL A 50 -8.29 7.30 -0.09
N LEU A 51 -8.80 6.08 0.07
CA LEU A 51 -9.81 5.52 -0.82
C LEU A 51 -11.14 6.27 -0.72
N ARG A 52 -11.65 6.45 0.50
CA ARG A 52 -12.93 7.14 0.74
C ARG A 52 -12.92 8.58 0.24
N ASN A 53 -11.82 9.31 0.45
CA ASN A 53 -11.68 10.68 -0.04
C ASN A 53 -11.70 10.79 -1.57
N ASN A 54 -11.43 9.68 -2.28
CA ASN A 54 -11.49 9.61 -3.74
C ASN A 54 -12.74 8.87 -4.25
N GLY A 55 -13.73 8.61 -3.39
CA GLY A 55 -14.94 7.87 -3.76
C GLY A 55 -14.68 6.42 -4.17
N LEU A 56 -13.58 5.83 -3.70
CA LEU A 56 -13.16 4.48 -4.03
C LEU A 56 -13.42 3.51 -2.88
N THR A 57 -13.64 2.26 -3.26
CA THR A 57 -13.61 1.09 -2.38
C THR A 57 -12.33 0.29 -2.64
N VAL A 58 -11.93 -0.53 -1.68
CA VAL A 58 -10.74 -1.38 -1.81
C VAL A 58 -10.82 -2.33 -3.02
N ARG A 59 -12.04 -2.71 -3.44
CA ARG A 59 -12.28 -3.59 -4.60
C ARG A 59 -11.95 -2.93 -5.95
N GLN A 60 -11.82 -1.61 -6.00
CA GLN A 60 -11.45 -0.88 -7.21
C GLN A 60 -9.93 -0.80 -7.41
N ILE A 61 -9.14 -1.24 -6.44
CA ILE A 61 -7.69 -1.32 -6.56
C ILE A 61 -7.31 -2.50 -7.44
N SER A 62 -6.51 -2.20 -8.46
CA SER A 62 -6.05 -3.14 -9.48
C SER A 62 -4.65 -3.69 -9.17
N GLU A 63 -3.88 -2.98 -8.35
CA GLU A 63 -2.51 -3.34 -7.98
C GLU A 63 -2.14 -2.71 -6.63
N ILE A 64 -1.35 -3.44 -5.85
CA ILE A 64 -0.74 -2.93 -4.62
C ILE A 64 0.77 -2.87 -4.80
N GLU A 65 1.36 -1.80 -4.31
CA GLU A 65 2.81 -1.65 -4.25
C GLU A 65 3.19 -1.20 -2.85
N PHE A 66 4.26 -1.75 -2.30
CA PHE A 66 4.82 -1.26 -1.06
C PHE A 66 6.34 -1.23 -1.13
N ASN A 67 6.95 -0.32 -0.38
CA ASN A 67 8.40 -0.25 -0.28
C ASN A 67 8.94 -1.51 0.42
N PRO A 68 9.67 -2.41 -0.26
CA PRO A 68 10.18 -3.62 0.36
C PRO A 68 11.36 -3.35 1.28
N GLY A 69 11.99 -2.18 1.20
CA GLY A 69 13.19 -1.80 1.96
C GLY A 69 14.38 -1.42 1.06
N PRO A 70 15.55 -1.15 1.65
CA PRO A 70 15.90 -1.33 3.07
C PRO A 70 15.14 -0.41 4.03
N GLY A 71 15.04 -0.79 5.31
CA GLY A 71 14.32 -0.01 6.31
C GLY A 71 14.02 -0.75 7.62
N SER A 72 13.16 -0.15 8.45
CA SER A 72 12.76 -0.66 9.77
C SER A 72 12.15 -2.06 9.70
N TYR A 73 12.74 -3.01 10.44
CA TYR A 73 12.23 -4.37 10.58
C TYR A 73 10.72 -4.46 10.84
N THR A 74 10.23 -3.78 11.88
CA THR A 74 8.79 -3.76 12.21
C THR A 74 7.95 -3.17 11.09
N GLY A 75 8.44 -2.09 10.49
CA GLY A 75 7.67 -1.36 9.50
C GLY A 75 7.57 -2.06 8.16
N LEU A 76 8.67 -2.65 7.71
CA LEU A 76 8.70 -3.47 6.51
C LEU A 76 7.86 -4.74 6.68
N LYS A 77 7.86 -5.37 7.87
CA LYS A 77 6.95 -6.49 8.16
C LYS A 77 5.49 -6.09 8.10
N ILE A 78 5.12 -4.94 8.67
CA ILE A 78 3.75 -4.42 8.59
C ILE A 78 3.35 -4.18 7.13
N GLY A 79 4.23 -3.52 6.35
CA GLY A 79 3.99 -3.25 4.94
C GLY A 79 3.78 -4.53 4.13
N ALA A 80 4.70 -5.49 4.28
CA ALA A 80 4.59 -6.78 3.60
C ALA A 80 3.36 -7.58 4.03
N ALA A 81 3.02 -7.61 5.32
CA ALA A 81 1.85 -8.32 5.82
C ALA A 81 0.55 -7.74 5.24
N VAL A 82 0.38 -6.41 5.28
CA VAL A 82 -0.81 -5.75 4.75
C VAL A 82 -0.88 -5.87 3.23
N GLY A 83 0.23 -5.63 2.52
CA GLY A 83 0.27 -5.70 1.06
C GLY A 83 -0.04 -7.08 0.51
N ASN A 84 0.61 -8.11 1.04
CA ASN A 84 0.36 -9.49 0.63
C ASN A 84 -1.06 -9.94 0.98
N THR A 85 -1.58 -9.59 2.17
CA THR A 85 -2.95 -9.95 2.57
C THR A 85 -3.99 -9.33 1.64
N LEU A 86 -3.89 -8.03 1.37
CA LEU A 86 -4.81 -7.35 0.46
C LEU A 86 -4.68 -7.89 -0.98
N GLY A 87 -3.46 -8.11 -1.45
CA GLY A 87 -3.22 -8.70 -2.77
C GLY A 87 -3.83 -10.07 -2.94
N TRP A 88 -3.70 -10.92 -1.92
CA TRP A 88 -4.32 -12.25 -1.89
C TRP A 88 -5.86 -12.17 -1.86
N LEU A 89 -6.43 -11.36 -0.95
CA LEU A 89 -7.88 -11.20 -0.81
C LEU A 89 -8.56 -10.66 -2.07
N LEU A 90 -7.89 -9.75 -2.78
CA LEU A 90 -8.41 -9.10 -3.99
C LEU A 90 -8.00 -9.83 -5.28
N ASN A 91 -7.11 -10.83 -5.19
CA ASN A 91 -6.52 -11.54 -6.32
C ASN A 91 -5.86 -10.58 -7.35
N ILE A 92 -5.11 -9.61 -6.83
CA ILE A 92 -4.38 -8.58 -7.60
C ILE A 92 -2.87 -8.69 -7.40
N PRO A 93 -2.05 -8.18 -8.33
CA PRO A 93 -0.60 -8.13 -8.15
C PRO A 93 -0.17 -7.28 -6.96
N VAL A 94 0.94 -7.70 -6.33
CA VAL A 94 1.67 -6.98 -5.29
C VAL A 94 3.12 -6.83 -5.74
N ASN A 95 3.63 -5.59 -5.80
CA ASN A 95 4.97 -5.29 -6.29
C ASN A 95 5.26 -5.96 -7.64
N GLY A 96 4.31 -5.86 -8.58
CA GLY A 96 4.40 -6.47 -9.92
C GLY A 96 4.27 -8.00 -9.99
N LYS A 97 4.05 -8.70 -8.87
CA LYS A 97 3.93 -10.18 -8.83
C LYS A 97 2.54 -10.63 -8.41
N LYS A 98 1.98 -11.65 -9.06
CA LYS A 98 0.67 -12.22 -8.73
C LYS A 98 0.83 -13.60 -8.09
N LYS A 99 0.04 -13.90 -7.05
CA LYS A 99 0.06 -15.18 -6.31
C LYS A 99 1.43 -15.55 -5.70
N THR A 100 2.28 -14.56 -5.44
CA THR A 100 3.57 -14.75 -4.77
C THR A 100 3.65 -13.78 -3.60
N ILE A 101 4.27 -14.23 -2.50
CA ILE A 101 4.51 -13.38 -1.35
C ILE A 101 5.69 -12.46 -1.67
N ALA A 102 5.47 -11.15 -1.61
CA ALA A 102 6.53 -10.16 -1.66
C ALA A 102 7.21 -10.05 -0.29
N LEU A 103 8.53 -10.22 -0.25
CA LEU A 103 9.32 -10.26 0.97
C LEU A 103 9.99 -8.90 1.25
N PRO A 104 10.06 -8.47 2.51
CA PRO A 104 10.81 -7.29 2.91
C PRO A 104 12.32 -7.54 2.88
N VAL A 105 13.08 -6.50 2.57
CA VAL A 105 14.54 -6.42 2.62
C VAL A 105 14.91 -5.57 3.82
N TYR A 106 15.48 -6.18 4.85
CA TYR A 106 15.85 -5.49 6.08
C TYR A 106 17.18 -4.74 5.94
N GLN A 107 17.41 -3.77 6.83
CA GLN A 107 18.71 -3.16 7.07
C GLN A 107 19.27 -3.63 8.41
#